data_AF-A0A9X5HBR1-F1
#
_entry.id   AF-A0A9X5HBR1-F1
#
_cell.length_a   1.000
_cell.length_b   1.000
_cell.length_c   1.000
_cell.angle_alpha   90.00
_cell.angle_beta   90.00
_cell.angle_gamma   90.00
#
_symmetry.space_group_name_H-M   'P 1'
#
loop_
_entity.id
_entity.type
_entity.pdbx_description
1 polymer ?
#
loop_
_entity_poly.entity_id
_entity_poly.type
_entity_poly.pdbx_seq_one_letter_code
_entity_poly.pdbx_strand_id
1 'polypeptide(L)' 'RYTVALAAAACLGVHRTAPSGDFLARPQWLAAALTRLSAVERPSGAQLPPEIEDALMEELVDRYDRRVSFGLSARPYA' A
#
# COMPACT_ATOMS: atom_id res chain seq x y z
N ARG A 1 -5.94 -18.80 -1.74
CA ARG A 1 -7.35 -18.40 -1.49
C ARG A 1 -7.58 -17.81 -0.10
N TYR A 2 -7.59 -18.60 0.99
CA TYR A 2 -7.79 -18.03 2.34
C TYR A 2 -6.73 -17.02 2.75
N THR A 3 -5.47 -17.25 2.40
CA THR A 3 -4.36 -16.34 2.68
C THR A 3 -4.50 -14.98 1.98
N VAL A 4 -4.98 -14.98 0.73
CA VAL A 4 -5.21 -13.75 -0.04
C VAL A 4 -6.40 -12.97 0.53
N ALA A 5 -7.48 -13.66 0.89
CA ALA A 5 -8.62 -13.04 1.57
C ALA A 5 -8.22 -12.45 2.94
N LEU A 6 -7.42 -13.18 3.72
CA LEU A 6 -6.87 -12.70 4.99
C LEU A 6 -5.98 -11.47 4.79
N ALA A 7 -5.09 -11.48 3.80
CA ALA A 7 -4.24 -10.35 3.47
C ALA A 7 -5.07 -9.12 3.05
N ALA A 8 -6.08 -9.29 2.20
CA ALA A 8 -6.97 -8.21 1.80
C ALA A 8 -7.74 -7.63 3.00
N ALA A 9 -8.25 -8.47 3.90
CA ALA A 9 -8.90 -8.04 5.13
C ALA A 9 -7.94 -7.28 6.06
N ALA A 10 -6.69 -7.71 6.15
CA ALA A 10 -5.65 -7.00 6.90
C ALA A 10 -5.35 -5.61 6.30
N CYS A 11 -5.23 -5.49 4.96
CA CYS A 11 -5.07 -4.20 4.29
C CYS A 11 -6.23 -3.24 4.61
N LEU A 12 -7.47 -3.75 4.56
CA LEU A 12 -8.66 -2.97 4.95
C LEU A 12 -8.62 -2.55 6.43
N GLY A 13 -8.16 -3.44 7.31
CA GLY A 13 -7.95 -3.14 8.73
C GLY A 13 -6.98 -1.99 8.93
N VAL A 14 -5.79 -2.09 8.32
CA VAL A 14 -4.76 -1.05 8.35
C VAL A 14 -5.29 0.29 7.85
N HIS A 15 -6.02 0.29 6.74
CA HIS A 15 -6.62 1.52 6.20
C HIS A 15 -7.59 2.19 7.18
N ARG A 16 -8.46 1.40 7.82
CA ARG A 16 -9.44 1.93 8.79
C ARG A 16 -8.82 2.46 10.07
N THR A 17 -7.68 1.90 10.49
CA THR A 17 -7.01 2.28 11.73
C THR A 17 -5.89 3.30 11.53
N ALA A 18 -5.56 3.64 10.29
CA ALA A 18 -4.50 4.58 9.98
C ALA A 18 -4.88 6.00 10.47
N PRO A 19 -3.95 6.73 11.10
CA PRO A 19 -4.15 8.12 11.47
C PRO A 19 -4.55 8.99 10.28
N SER A 20 -5.44 9.96 10.50
CA SER A 20 -5.79 10.93 9.46
C SER A 20 -4.56 11.72 9.03
N GLY A 21 -4.33 11.81 7.72
CA GLY A 21 -3.14 12.46 7.14
C GLY A 21 -1.99 11.52 6.83
N ASP A 22 -1.99 10.29 7.38
CA ASP A 22 -1.00 9.29 7.00
C ASP A 22 -1.29 8.71 5.62
N PHE A 23 -0.23 8.31 4.91
CA PHE A 23 -0.35 7.62 3.63
C PHE A 23 -1.23 6.38 3.70
N LEU A 24 -1.20 5.62 4.81
CA LEU A 24 -2.04 4.43 4.99
C LEU A 24 -3.54 4.76 5.15
N ALA A 25 -3.90 6.01 5.43
CA ALA A 25 -5.30 6.46 5.39
C ALA A 25 -5.76 6.84 3.97
N ARG A 26 -4.87 6.90 2.98
CA ARG A 26 -5.21 7.20 1.58
C ARG A 26 -5.76 5.93 0.88
N PRO A 27 -6.77 6.03 0.00
CA PRO A 27 -7.27 4.86 -0.73
C PRO A 27 -6.30 4.31 -1.79
N GLN A 28 -5.35 5.13 -2.28
CA GLN A 28 -4.44 4.78 -3.38
C GLN A 28 -3.58 3.54 -3.06
N TRP A 29 -2.94 3.49 -1.88
CA TRP A 29 -2.12 2.34 -1.50
C TRP A 29 -2.96 1.07 -1.32
N LEU A 30 -4.18 1.22 -0.80
CA LEU A 30 -5.10 0.10 -0.58
C LEU A 30 -5.50 -0.50 -1.93
N ALA A 31 -5.85 0.34 -2.90
CA ALA A 31 -6.12 -0.08 -4.27
C ALA A 31 -4.91 -0.80 -4.88
N ALA A 32 -3.70 -0.26 -4.72
CA ALA A 32 -2.47 -0.91 -5.19
C ALA A 32 -2.24 -2.29 -4.55
N ALA A 33 -2.41 -2.39 -3.23
CA ALA A 33 -2.26 -3.64 -2.49
C ALA A 33 -3.28 -4.69 -2.93
N LEU A 34 -4.56 -4.30 -3.07
CA LEU A 34 -5.63 -5.20 -3.52
C LEU A 34 -5.45 -5.63 -4.98
N THR A 35 -5.04 -4.74 -5.87
CA THR A 35 -4.72 -5.08 -7.26
C THR A 35 -3.61 -6.13 -7.30
N ARG A 36 -2.52 -5.93 -6.55
CA ARG A 36 -1.42 -6.91 -6.45
C ARG A 36 -1.89 -8.25 -5.88
N LEU A 37 -2.69 -8.25 -4.83
CA LEU A 37 -3.24 -9.47 -4.24
C LEU A 37 -4.16 -10.22 -5.20
N SER A 38 -4.97 -9.50 -5.99
CA SER A 38 -5.84 -10.11 -7.00
C SER A 38 -5.04 -10.78 -8.12
N ALA A 39 -3.90 -10.18 -8.50
CA ALA A 39 -3.00 -10.73 -9.51
C ALA A 39 -2.34 -12.05 -9.08
N VAL A 40 -2.21 -12.31 -7.78
CA VAL A 40 -1.70 -13.59 -7.25
C VAL A 40 -2.67 -14.74 -7.52
N GLU A 41 -3.97 -14.50 -7.39
CA GLU A 41 -5.01 -15.53 -7.65
C GLU A 41 -5.30 -15.69 -9.15
N ARG A 42 -5.22 -14.59 -9.90
CA ARG A 42 -5.38 -14.58 -11.35
C ARG A 42 -4.44 -13.54 -11.94
N PRO A 43 -3.31 -13.96 -12.54
CA PRO A 43 -2.44 -13.06 -13.26
C PRO A 43 -3.27 -12.31 -14.29
N SER A 44 -3.41 -11.01 -14.09
CA SER A 44 -3.99 -10.12 -15.08
C SER A 44 -2.91 -9.09 -15.38
N GLY A 45 -2.78 -8.69 -16.63
CA GLY A 45 -1.93 -7.56 -17.01
C GLY A 45 -2.51 -6.22 -16.55
N ALA A 46 -3.30 -6.21 -15.47
CA ALA A 46 -3.91 -5.02 -14.92
C ALA A 46 -2.81 -4.09 -14.42
N GLN A 47 -2.59 -3.04 -15.19
CA GLN A 47 -1.74 -1.93 -14.78
C GLN A 47 -2.50 -1.10 -13.76
N LEU A 48 -1.76 -0.57 -12.78
CA LEU A 48 -2.33 0.42 -11.88
C LEU A 48 -2.63 1.69 -12.67
N PRO A 49 -3.74 2.39 -12.38
CA PRO A 49 -3.94 3.73 -12.88
C PRO A 49 -2.73 4.61 -12.52
N PRO A 50 -2.25 5.48 -13.44
CA PRO A 50 -1.07 6.32 -13.21
C PRO A 50 -1.16 7.14 -11.92
N GLU A 51 -2.35 7.63 -11.58
CA GLU A 51 -2.56 8.47 -10.40
C GLU A 51 -2.32 7.71 -9.10
N ILE A 52 -2.53 6.39 -9.12
CA ILE A 52 -2.23 5.52 -7.98
C ILE A 52 -0.73 5.29 -7.89
N GLU A 53 -0.09 5.01 -9.02
CA GLU A 53 1.36 4.80 -9.08
C GLU A 53 2.12 6.05 -8.64
N ASP A 54 1.72 7.23 -9.10
CA ASP A 54 2.31 8.52 -8.71
C ASP A 54 2.20 8.75 -7.20
N ALA A 55 1.06 8.44 -6.59
CA ALA A 55 0.86 8.55 -5.14
C ALA A 55 1.75 7.59 -4.34
N LEU A 56 2.02 6.38 -4.87
CA LEU A 56 2.97 5.46 -4.26
C LEU A 56 4.40 6.00 -4.37
N MET A 57 4.76 6.54 -5.53
CA MET A 57 6.10 7.10 -5.77
C MET A 57 6.37 8.32 -4.90
N GLU A 58 5.40 9.23 -4.76
CA GLU A 58 5.45 10.38 -3.86
C GLU A 58 5.78 9.94 -2.42
N GLU A 59 5.09 8.94 -1.90
CA GLU A 59 5.34 8.40 -0.55
C GLU A 59 6.73 7.78 -0.42
N LEU A 60 7.19 7.03 -1.43
CA LEU A 60 8.51 6.42 -1.40
C LEU A 60 9.62 7.47 -1.39
N VAL A 61 9.45 8.56 -2.16
CA VAL A 61 10.40 9.68 -2.16
C VAL A 61 10.38 10.39 -0.81
N ASP A 62 9.20 10.72 -0.25
CA ASP A 62 9.10 11.35 1.09
C ASP A 62 9.81 10.51 2.17
N ARG A 63 9.59 9.19 2.17
CA ARG A 63 10.23 8.29 3.14
C ARG A 63 11.73 8.23 2.99
N TYR A 64 12.22 8.21 1.76
CA TYR A 64 13.65 8.25 1.47
C TYR A 64 14.27 9.53 2.01
N ASP A 65 13.67 10.68 1.72
CA ASP A 65 14.14 11.99 2.17
C ASP A 65 14.14 12.11 3.69
N ARG A 66 13.11 11.56 4.35
CA ARG A 66 12.98 11.51 5.81
C ARG A 66 13.84 10.43 6.47
N ARG A 67 14.58 9.63 5.69
CA ARG A 67 15.41 8.51 6.16
C ARG A 67 14.64 7.52 7.04
N VAL A 68 13.43 7.18 6.61
CA VAL A 68 12.60 6.15 7.24
C VAL A 68 12.40 4.96 6.33
N SER A 69 12.11 3.81 6.91
CA SER A 69 11.90 2.56 6.19
C SER A 69 10.64 2.60 5.30
N PHE A 70 10.69 1.82 4.22
CA PHE A 70 9.55 1.58 3.33
C PHE A 70 8.55 0.55 3.87
N GLY A 71 8.74 0.08 5.11
CA GLY A 71 7.81 -0.81 5.79
C GLY A 71 6.57 -0.07 6.32
N LEU A 72 5.52 -0.80 6.68
CA LEU A 72 4.26 -0.21 7.15
C LEU A 72 4.40 0.79 8.30
N SER A 73 5.41 0.60 9.16
CA SER A 73 5.63 1.41 10.35
C SER A 73 6.53 2.63 10.15
N ALA A 74 7.07 2.83 8.93
CA ALA A 74 7.94 3.97 8.58
C ALA A 74 9.00 4.29 9.67
N ARG A 75 9.61 3.24 10.24
CA ARG A 75 10.60 3.40 11.31
C ARG A 75 11.92 3.92 10.74
N PRO A 76 12.65 4.80 11.45
CA PRO A 76 14.01 5.19 11.07
C PRO A 76 14.91 3.97 10.87
N TYR A 77 15.87 4.08 9.95
CA TYR A 77 16.95 3.10 9.85
C TYR A 77 17.76 3.14 11.15
N ALA A 78 17.90 1.99 11.80
CA ALA A 78 18.76 1.83 12.97
C ALA A 78 20.24 1.77 12.56
#